data_AF-A0A946XJ46-F1
#
_entry.id   AF-A0A946XJ46-F1
#
_cell.length_a   1.000
_cell.length_b   1.000
_cell.length_c   1.000
_cell.angle_alpha   90.00
_cell.angle_beta   90.00
_cell.angle_gamma   90.00
#
_symmetry.space_group_name_H-M   'P 1'
#
loop_
_entity.id
_entity.type
_entity.pdbx_description
1 polymer ?
#
loop_
_entity_poly.entity_id
_entity_poly.type
_entity_poly.pdbx_seq_one_letter_code
_entity_poly.pdbx_strand_id
1 'polypeptide(L)'
;MANNALQESLSRRFRRLLSGAADGIPPWLEVVAAGDEPGFYTPEDAPWIVHGDFSTLVGGVRALLMQALHPGSLTGVAQHSRYEQDPLGRLSGTIRWLTVTTFGSHEAIKGEASRVNRMHKSVSGSYETAAGETKD
;
A
#
# COMPACT_ATOMS: atom_id res chain seq x y z
N MET A 1 -21.78 1.63 16.53
CA MET A 1 -22.87 0.66 16.27
C MET A 1 -22.24 -0.64 15.80
N ALA A 2 -22.71 -1.78 16.31
CA ALA A 2 -22.22 -3.07 15.83
C ALA A 2 -22.74 -3.33 14.40
N ASN A 3 -21.90 -3.92 13.54
CA ASN A 3 -22.29 -4.30 12.19
C ASN A 3 -23.31 -5.45 12.22
N ASN A 4 -24.25 -5.46 11.28
CA ASN A 4 -25.12 -6.63 11.08
C ASN A 4 -24.41 -7.74 10.30
N ALA A 5 -24.99 -8.94 10.29
CA ALA A 5 -24.39 -10.13 9.64
C ALA A 5 -24.06 -9.93 8.15
N LEU A 6 -24.86 -9.15 7.42
CA LEU A 6 -24.61 -8.84 6.01
C LEU A 6 -23.39 -7.91 5.86
N GLN A 7 -23.33 -6.84 6.66
CA GLN A 7 -22.21 -5.92 6.70
C GLN A 7 -20.90 -6.62 7.09
N GLU A 8 -20.96 -7.52 8.05
CA GLU A 8 -19.79 -8.30 8.48
C GLU A 8 -19.32 -9.26 7.40
N SER A 9 -20.23 -9.98 6.75
CA SER A 9 -19.92 -10.86 5.61
C SER A 9 -19.27 -10.09 4.46
N LEU A 10 -19.83 -8.94 4.08
CA LEU A 10 -19.27 -8.08 3.04
C LEU A 10 -17.90 -7.52 3.44
N SER A 11 -17.73 -7.08 4.69
CA SER A 11 -16.44 -6.56 5.18
C SER A 11 -15.36 -7.63 5.16
N ARG A 12 -15.66 -8.87 5.59
CA ARG A 12 -14.71 -9.99 5.54
C ARG A 12 -14.31 -10.31 4.11
N ARG A 13 -15.26 -10.39 3.18
CA ARG A 13 -14.98 -10.61 1.74
C ARG A 13 -14.10 -9.51 1.15
N PHE A 14 -14.42 -8.26 1.48
CA PHE A 14 -13.65 -7.10 1.03
C PHE A 14 -12.20 -7.13 1.54
N ARG A 15 -12.01 -7.36 2.84
CA ARG A 15 -10.68 -7.44 3.45
C ARG A 15 -9.85 -8.59 2.85
N ARG A 16 -10.45 -9.77 2.66
CA ARG A 16 -9.78 -10.92 2.01
C ARG A 16 -9.30 -10.57 0.61
N LEU A 17 -10.14 -9.91 -0.18
CA LEU A 17 -9.80 -9.51 -1.55
C LEU A 17 -8.62 -8.53 -1.59
N LEU A 18 -8.59 -7.56 -0.67
CA LEU A 18 -7.56 -6.53 -0.64
C LEU A 18 -6.26 -6.98 0.03
N SER A 19 -6.34 -7.80 1.08
CA SER A 19 -5.16 -8.22 1.83
C SER A 19 -4.52 -9.50 1.32
N GLY A 20 -5.28 -10.33 0.60
CA GLY A 20 -4.89 -11.69 0.23
C GLY A 20 -4.87 -12.67 1.42
N ALA A 21 -5.26 -12.24 2.63
CA ALA A 21 -5.31 -13.08 3.81
C ALA A 21 -6.60 -13.92 3.83
N ALA A 22 -6.48 -15.22 4.10
CA ALA A 22 -7.61 -16.17 4.04
C ALA A 22 -8.71 -15.88 5.09
N ASP A 23 -8.32 -15.40 6.27
CA ASP A 23 -9.24 -14.99 7.34
C ASP A 23 -9.72 -13.54 7.20
N GLY A 24 -9.09 -12.74 6.32
CA GLY A 24 -9.36 -11.33 6.13
C GLY A 24 -8.66 -10.42 7.15
N ILE A 25 -7.72 -10.96 7.93
CA ILE A 25 -6.87 -10.21 8.85
C ILE A 25 -5.49 -10.09 8.20
N PRO A 26 -5.13 -8.91 7.68
CA PRO A 26 -3.80 -8.73 7.13
C PRO A 26 -2.70 -8.93 8.17
N PRO A 27 -1.59 -9.62 7.83
CA PRO A 27 -0.52 -9.93 8.79
C PRO A 27 0.21 -8.68 9.30
N TRP A 28 0.13 -7.54 8.59
CA TRP A 28 0.72 -6.28 9.04
C TRP A 28 -0.12 -5.55 10.11
N LEU A 29 -1.35 -5.99 10.38
CA LEU A 29 -2.12 -5.41 11.49
C LEU A 29 -1.47 -5.72 12.84
N GLU A 30 -0.88 -6.90 13.01
CA GLU A 30 -0.14 -7.25 14.22
C GLU A 30 1.10 -6.35 14.39
N VAL A 31 1.78 -6.03 13.28
CA VAL A 31 2.94 -5.12 13.30
C VAL A 31 2.54 -3.71 13.75
N VAL A 32 1.38 -3.24 13.32
CA VAL A 32 0.84 -1.94 13.76
C VAL A 32 0.40 -2.00 15.23
N ALA A 33 -0.28 -3.06 15.63
CA ALA A 33 -0.81 -3.22 16.99
C ALA A 33 0.26 -3.46 18.06
N ALA A 34 1.42 -4.00 17.68
CA ALA A 34 2.52 -4.29 18.61
C ALA A 34 3.34 -3.04 19.00
N GLY A 35 3.15 -1.91 18.33
CA GLY A 35 3.88 -0.67 18.62
C GLY A 35 3.24 0.13 19.75
N ASP A 36 3.97 0.33 20.84
CA ASP A 36 3.53 1.19 21.95
C ASP A 36 3.99 2.65 21.81
N GLU A 37 4.85 2.94 20.85
CA GLU A 37 5.34 4.30 20.54
C GLU A 37 4.62 4.91 19.33
N PRO A 38 4.41 6.25 19.33
CA PRO A 38 3.81 6.95 18.19
C PRO A 38 4.64 6.80 16.91
N GLY A 39 3.96 6.87 15.77
CA GLY A 39 4.57 6.93 14.43
C GLY A 39 4.88 8.34 13.96
N PHE A 40 4.99 8.54 12.64
CA PHE A 40 5.14 9.88 12.04
C PHE A 40 3.89 10.74 12.10
N TYR A 41 2.72 10.11 12.27
CA TYR A 41 1.42 10.76 12.34
C TYR A 41 0.67 10.28 13.57
N THR A 42 -0.13 11.16 14.12
CA THR A 42 -1.01 10.95 15.28
C THR A 42 -2.47 10.99 14.85
N PRO A 43 -3.43 10.54 15.68
CA PRO A 43 -4.84 10.51 15.34
C PRO A 43 -5.45 11.84 14.87
N GLU A 44 -4.86 12.96 15.27
CA GLU A 44 -5.30 14.31 14.94
C GLU A 44 -4.72 14.82 13.60
N ASP A 45 -3.73 14.12 13.03
CA ASP A 45 -3.07 14.52 11.79
C ASP A 45 -3.86 14.10 10.55
N ALA A 46 -3.79 14.92 9.50
CA ALA A 46 -4.54 14.69 8.26
C ALA A 46 -4.33 13.31 7.63
N PRO A 47 -3.10 12.74 7.54
CA PRO A 47 -2.90 11.41 7.00
C PRO A 47 -3.63 10.32 7.80
N TRP A 48 -3.66 10.44 9.13
CA TRP A 48 -4.36 9.49 9.98
C TRP A 48 -5.87 9.55 9.77
N ILE A 49 -6.42 10.76 9.75
CA ILE A 49 -7.86 11.01 9.53
C ILE A 49 -8.29 10.49 8.15
N VAL A 50 -7.56 10.84 7.09
CA VAL A 50 -7.93 10.47 5.72
C VAL A 50 -7.74 8.97 5.51
N HIS A 51 -6.58 8.40 5.88
CA HIS A 51 -6.28 6.98 5.65
C HIS A 51 -7.13 6.03 6.49
N GLY A 52 -7.73 6.53 7.59
CA GLY A 52 -8.68 5.79 8.42
C GLY A 52 -10.10 5.77 7.85
N ASP A 53 -10.38 6.59 6.84
CA ASP A 53 -11.71 6.75 6.23
C ASP A 53 -11.83 6.03 4.87
N PHE A 54 -13.08 5.80 4.43
CA PHE A 54 -13.38 5.20 3.12
C PHE A 54 -12.85 6.02 1.94
N SER A 55 -12.67 7.34 2.10
CA SER A 55 -12.06 8.22 1.10
C SER A 55 -10.66 7.74 0.63
N THR A 56 -9.95 7.00 1.48
CA THR A 56 -8.68 6.32 1.14
C THR A 56 -8.79 5.45 -0.11
N LEU A 57 -9.92 4.76 -0.31
CA LEU A 57 -10.11 3.89 -1.48
C LEU A 57 -10.15 4.72 -2.77
N VAL A 58 -10.85 5.84 -2.75
CA VAL A 58 -10.92 6.77 -3.89
C VAL A 58 -9.54 7.38 -4.15
N GLY A 59 -8.85 7.82 -3.09
CA GLY A 59 -7.48 8.32 -3.17
C GLY A 59 -6.50 7.29 -3.74
N GLY A 60 -6.61 6.04 -3.29
CA GLY A 60 -5.80 4.91 -3.74
C GLY A 60 -5.99 4.59 -5.23
N VAL A 61 -7.24 4.49 -5.70
CA VAL A 61 -7.53 4.30 -7.13
C VAL A 61 -6.95 5.43 -7.96
N ARG A 62 -7.15 6.68 -7.53
CA ARG A 62 -6.57 7.85 -8.22
C ARG A 62 -5.04 7.78 -8.24
N ALA A 63 -4.40 7.43 -7.13
CA ALA A 63 -2.95 7.33 -7.03
C ALA A 63 -2.39 6.26 -7.99
N LEU A 64 -3.04 5.10 -8.09
CA LEU A 64 -2.66 4.04 -9.03
C LEU A 64 -2.77 4.48 -10.49
N LEU A 65 -3.84 5.20 -10.84
CA LEU A 65 -4.00 5.77 -12.19
C LEU A 65 -2.91 6.80 -12.50
N MET A 66 -2.61 7.70 -11.56
CA MET A 66 -1.54 8.68 -11.72
C MET A 66 -0.17 8.02 -11.85
N GLN A 67 0.09 6.94 -11.10
CA GLN A 67 1.32 6.18 -11.19
C GLN A 67 1.46 5.47 -12.53
N ALA A 68 0.37 4.90 -13.05
CA ALA A 68 0.35 4.25 -14.36
C ALA A 68 0.60 5.24 -15.51
N LEU A 69 0.29 6.52 -15.33
CA LEU A 69 0.57 7.58 -16.30
C LEU A 69 2.03 8.07 -16.28
N HIS A 70 2.81 7.73 -15.25
CA HIS A 70 4.20 8.16 -15.17
C HIS A 70 5.12 7.16 -15.89
N PRO A 71 5.80 7.54 -17.00
CA PRO A 71 6.53 6.60 -17.84
C PRO A 71 7.55 5.75 -17.08
N GLY A 72 8.35 6.36 -16.19
CA GLY A 72 9.33 5.60 -15.40
C GLY A 72 8.70 4.64 -14.38
N SER A 73 7.55 5.00 -13.82
CA SER A 73 6.86 4.09 -12.88
C SER A 73 6.24 2.93 -13.63
N LEU A 74 5.62 3.20 -14.79
CA LEU A 74 5.02 2.18 -15.62
C LEU A 74 6.07 1.22 -16.18
N THR A 75 7.17 1.72 -16.72
CA THR A 75 8.30 0.90 -17.20
C THR A 75 8.90 0.06 -16.08
N GLY A 76 9.15 0.66 -14.91
CA GLY A 76 9.67 -0.06 -13.76
C GLY A 76 8.74 -1.18 -13.28
N VAL A 77 7.43 -0.94 -13.27
CA VAL A 77 6.43 -1.98 -12.97
C VAL A 77 6.42 -3.04 -14.06
N ALA A 78 6.38 -2.66 -15.34
CA ALA A 78 6.32 -3.61 -16.45
C ALA A 78 7.54 -4.56 -16.48
N GLN A 79 8.73 -4.06 -16.15
CA GLN A 79 9.97 -4.82 -16.25
C GLN A 79 10.34 -5.59 -14.98
N HIS A 80 9.97 -5.07 -13.80
CA HIS A 80 10.47 -5.60 -12.52
C HIS A 80 9.37 -6.05 -11.55
N SER A 81 8.10 -5.94 -11.91
CA SER A 81 6.99 -6.33 -11.06
C SER A 81 6.32 -7.62 -11.53
N ARG A 82 5.87 -8.44 -10.58
CA ARG A 82 4.98 -9.57 -10.81
C ARG A 82 3.50 -9.17 -10.99
N TYR A 83 3.21 -7.95 -11.43
CA TYR A 83 1.85 -7.40 -11.36
C TYR A 83 0.86 -8.14 -12.28
N GLU A 84 1.33 -8.71 -13.39
CA GLU A 84 0.49 -9.49 -14.30
C GLU A 84 0.15 -10.86 -13.72
N GLN A 85 1.11 -11.50 -13.03
CA GLN A 85 0.92 -12.83 -12.45
C GLN A 85 0.22 -12.76 -11.09
N ASP A 86 0.43 -11.68 -10.33
CA ASP A 86 -0.07 -11.49 -8.97
C ASP A 86 -0.46 -10.02 -8.69
N PRO A 87 -1.56 -9.53 -9.29
CA PRO A 87 -2.01 -8.15 -9.11
C PRO A 87 -2.50 -7.88 -7.69
N LEU A 88 -3.20 -8.84 -7.06
CA LEU A 88 -3.73 -8.68 -5.71
C LEU A 88 -2.62 -8.74 -4.65
N GLY A 89 -1.60 -9.59 -4.82
CA GLY A 89 -0.45 -9.58 -3.92
C GLY A 89 0.39 -8.30 -4.06
N ARG A 90 0.48 -7.72 -5.27
CA ARG A 90 1.06 -6.37 -5.45
C ARG A 90 0.25 -5.29 -4.73
N LEU A 91 -1.06 -5.30 -4.87
CA LEU A 91 -1.95 -4.35 -4.17
C LEU A 91 -1.85 -4.50 -2.65
N SER A 92 -1.83 -5.73 -2.14
CA SER A 92 -1.62 -6.05 -0.73
C SER A 92 -0.31 -5.43 -0.20
N GLY A 93 0.77 -5.48 -0.99
CA GLY A 93 2.04 -4.80 -0.68
C GLY A 93 1.93 -3.27 -0.57
N THR A 94 1.13 -2.64 -1.42
CA THR A 94 0.86 -1.18 -1.36
C THR A 94 -0.01 -0.82 -0.16
N ILE A 95 -1.03 -1.63 0.14
CA ILE A 95 -1.89 -1.42 1.31
C ILE A 95 -1.06 -1.56 2.59
N ARG A 96 -0.23 -2.60 2.70
CA ARG A 96 0.72 -2.77 3.79
C ARG A 96 1.62 -1.54 3.97
N TRP A 97 2.21 -1.05 2.88
CA TRP A 97 3.04 0.16 2.91
C TRP A 97 2.28 1.34 3.50
N LEU A 98 1.10 1.66 2.96
CA LEU A 98 0.26 2.76 3.40
C LEU A 98 -0.14 2.62 4.88
N THR A 99 -0.62 1.44 5.28
CA THR A 99 -1.09 1.18 6.64
C THR A 99 0.06 1.31 7.65
N VAL A 100 1.20 0.68 7.41
CA VAL A 100 2.33 0.72 8.36
C VAL A 100 2.94 2.13 8.44
N THR A 101 3.10 2.82 7.31
CA THR A 101 3.67 4.18 7.29
C THR A 101 2.77 5.24 7.93
N THR A 102 1.47 5.00 7.97
CA THR A 102 0.51 5.93 8.59
C THR A 102 0.27 5.62 10.06
N PHE A 103 0.07 4.33 10.40
CA PHE A 103 -0.46 3.92 11.71
C PHE A 103 0.56 3.20 12.59
N GLY A 104 1.68 2.73 12.04
CA GLY A 104 2.68 1.99 12.79
C GLY A 104 3.60 2.89 13.62
N SER A 105 4.26 2.29 14.62
CA SER A 105 5.32 2.96 15.39
C SER A 105 6.53 3.32 14.50
N HIS A 106 7.39 4.23 14.96
CA HIS A 106 8.64 4.55 14.27
C HIS A 106 9.49 3.32 13.90
N GLU A 107 9.55 2.31 14.77
CA GLU A 107 10.25 1.05 14.50
C GLU A 107 9.60 0.27 13.35
N ALA A 108 8.27 0.09 13.40
CA ALA A 108 7.52 -0.59 12.35
C ALA A 108 7.71 0.10 10.99
N ILE A 109 7.65 1.44 10.98
CA ILE A 109 7.87 2.26 9.79
C ILE A 109 9.29 2.04 9.25
N LYS A 110 10.31 2.07 10.11
CA LYS A 110 11.71 1.84 9.71
C LYS A 110 11.91 0.45 9.12
N GLY A 111 11.29 -0.57 9.70
CA GLY A 111 11.34 -1.94 9.19
C GLY A 111 10.71 -2.06 7.81
N GLU A 112 9.55 -1.43 7.63
CA GLU A 112 8.82 -1.44 6.36
C GLU A 112 9.52 -0.62 5.26
N ALA A 113 10.06 0.56 5.60
CA ALA A 113 10.92 1.35 4.72
C ALA A 113 12.13 0.55 4.26
N SER A 114 12.78 -0.16 5.19
CA SER A 114 13.92 -1.03 4.86
C SER A 114 13.52 -2.16 3.91
N ARG A 115 12.33 -2.75 4.09
CA ARG A 115 11.78 -3.79 3.20
C ARG A 115 11.57 -3.25 1.78
N VAL A 116 10.86 -2.13 1.64
CA VAL A 116 10.57 -1.52 0.33
C VAL A 116 11.86 -1.04 -0.34
N ASN A 117 12.77 -0.40 0.40
CA ASN A 117 14.06 0.02 -0.13
C ASN A 117 14.88 -1.16 -0.66
N ARG A 118 14.89 -2.31 0.03
CA ARG A 118 15.55 -3.52 -0.49
C ARG A 118 14.94 -4.01 -1.81
N MET A 119 13.61 -3.93 -1.95
CA MET A 119 12.94 -4.29 -3.20
C MET A 119 13.26 -3.30 -4.32
N HIS A 120 13.30 -2.00 -4.03
CA HIS A 120 13.62 -0.97 -5.02
C HIS A 120 15.11 -0.97 -5.41
N LYS A 121 16.03 -1.46 -4.55
CA LYS A 121 17.46 -1.59 -4.90
C LYS A 121 17.73 -2.49 -6.11
N SER A 122 16.85 -3.45 -6.41
CA SER A 122 17.00 -4.32 -7.59
C SER A 122 16.30 -3.77 -8.84
N VAL A 123 15.66 -2.60 -8.75
CA VAL A 123 14.98 -1.95 -9.87
C VAL A 123 15.95 -0.94 -10.47
N SER A 124 16.41 -1.22 -11.68
CA SER A 124 17.34 -0.37 -12.42
C SER A 124 17.14 -0.61 -13.91
N GLY A 125 17.17 0.46 -14.71
CA GLY A 125 17.02 0.40 -16.15
C GLY A 125 16.64 1.76 -16.70
N SER A 126 16.63 1.90 -18.02
CA SER A 126 16.24 3.14 -18.68
C SER A 126 14.76 3.15 -19.07
N TYR A 127 14.16 4.33 -19.15
CA TYR A 127 12.81 4.54 -19.67
C TYR A 127 12.73 5.79 -20.55
N GLU A 128 11.77 5.80 -21.48
CA GLU A 128 11.45 7.00 -22.26
C GLU A 128 10.44 7.87 -21.53
N THR A 129 10.70 9.18 -21.46
CA THR A 129 9.77 10.17 -20.91
C THR A 129 8.66 10.51 -21.91
N ALA A 130 7.63 11.21 -21.44
CA ALA A 130 6.56 11.70 -22.31
C ALA A 130 7.05 12.72 -23.38
N ALA A 131 8.25 13.29 -23.21
CA ALA A 131 8.87 14.21 -24.18
C ALA A 131 9.77 13.48 -25.20
N GLY A 132 9.90 12.14 -25.12
CA GLY A 132 10.79 11.36 -25.98
C GLY A 132 12.26 11.31 -25.52
N GLU A 133 12.57 11.84 -24.32
CA GLU A 133 13.91 11.74 -23.74
C GLU A 133 14.10 10.39 -23.03
N THR A 134 15.26 9.75 -23.20
CA THR A 134 15.65 8.58 -22.39
C THR A 134 16.24 9.02 -21.05
N LYS A 135 15.80 8.40 -19.95
CA LYS A 135 16.33 8.59 -18.59
C LYS A 135 16.63 7.25 -17.93
N ASP A 136 17.63 7.25 -17.05
CA ASP A 136 18.02 6.12 -16.19
C ASP A 136 17.27 6.14 -14.83
#